data_AF-A0AA37HDE6-F1
#
_entry.id   AF-A0AA37HDE6-F1
#
_cell.length_a   1.000
_cell.length_b   1.000
_cell.length_c   1.000
_cell.angle_alpha   90.00
_cell.angle_beta   90.00
_cell.angle_gamma   90.00
#
_symmetry.space_group_name_H-M   'P 1'
#
loop_
_entity.id
_entity.type
_entity.pdbx_description
1 polymer ?
#
loop_
_entity_poly.entity_id
_entity_poly.type
_entity_poly.pdbx_seq_one_letter_code
_entity_poly.pdbx_strand_id
1 'polypeptide(L)'
;MSRRALARCRKGSNRRRKVKARLARQLRAVANTRDQHLHRVSARLAREHALVVLEDLRIRNMTRSIAGTVEEPGTHVAQKRGLNRSILDAG
;
A
#
# COMPACT_ATOMS: atom_id res chain seq x y z
N MET A 1 -15.80 -0.47 -0.05
CA MET A 1 -17.01 0.28 -0.46
C MET A 1 -17.29 1.59 0.31
N SER A 2 -16.70 1.85 1.48
CA SER A 2 -17.10 2.99 2.34
C SER A 2 -16.62 4.37 1.88
N ARG A 3 -15.46 4.50 1.23
CA ARG A 3 -14.91 5.79 0.77
C ARG A 3 -15.72 6.42 -0.39
N ARG A 4 -16.14 5.62 -1.38
CA ARG A 4 -17.06 6.06 -2.46
C ARG A 4 -18.46 6.40 -1.93
N ALA A 5 -18.95 5.66 -0.93
CA ALA A 5 -20.23 5.98 -0.29
C ALA A 5 -20.17 7.31 0.49
N LEU A 6 -19.05 7.59 1.17
CA LEU A 6 -18.85 8.86 1.88
C LEU A 6 -18.82 10.05 0.94
N ALA A 7 -18.18 9.91 -0.24
CA ALA A 7 -18.12 10.95 -1.27
C ALA A 7 -19.51 11.36 -1.80
N ARG A 8 -20.45 10.41 -1.85
CA ARG A 8 -21.85 10.65 -2.28
C ARG A 8 -22.74 11.24 -1.18
N CYS A 9 -22.27 11.40 0.05
CA CYS A 9 -23.10 11.87 1.16
C CYS A 9 -23.04 13.40 1.34
N ARG A 10 -24.21 14.03 1.49
CA ARG A 10 -24.32 15.46 1.83
C ARG A 10 -23.60 15.79 3.14
N LYS A 11 -22.82 16.88 3.16
CA LYS A 11 -22.14 17.41 4.36
C LYS A 11 -23.15 17.67 5.48
N GLY A 12 -22.78 17.32 6.72
CA GLY A 12 -23.64 17.47 7.90
C GLY A 12 -24.74 16.42 8.07
N SER A 13 -25.11 15.65 7.04
CA SER A 13 -26.22 14.68 7.17
C SER A 13 -25.93 13.53 8.14
N ASN A 14 -26.97 13.03 8.80
CA ASN A 14 -26.89 11.85 9.68
C ASN A 14 -26.33 10.62 8.97
N ARG A 15 -26.69 10.43 7.68
CA ARG A 15 -26.13 9.36 6.83
C ARG A 15 -24.62 9.50 6.67
N ARG A 16 -24.10 10.71 6.45
CA ARG A 16 -22.65 10.96 6.34
C ARG A 16 -21.93 10.58 7.64
N ARG A 17 -22.50 10.93 8.80
CA ARG A 17 -21.94 10.57 10.12
C ARG A 17 -21.80 9.05 10.27
N LYS A 18 -22.86 8.29 9.94
CA LYS A 18 -22.86 6.81 9.99
C LYS A 18 -21.81 6.20 9.06
N VAL A 19 -21.74 6.66 7.80
CA VAL A 19 -20.76 6.15 6.82
C VAL A 19 -19.33 6.48 7.23
N LYS A 20 -19.08 7.69 7.76
CA LYS A 20 -17.75 8.10 8.26
C LYS A 20 -17.32 7.22 9.43
N ALA A 21 -18.22 6.94 10.38
CA ALA A 21 -17.92 6.06 11.50
C ALA A 21 -17.58 4.62 11.04
N ARG A 22 -18.33 4.07 10.07
CA ARG A 22 -18.02 2.75 9.48
C ARG A 22 -16.66 2.75 8.79
N LEU A 23 -16.33 3.77 8.01
CA LEU A 23 -15.01 3.90 7.39
C LEU A 23 -13.90 3.97 8.44
N ALA A 24 -14.07 4.76 9.50
CA ALA A 24 -13.08 4.89 10.57
C ALA A 24 -12.85 3.55 11.29
N ARG A 25 -13.91 2.78 11.57
CA ARG A 25 -13.78 1.43 12.16
C ARG A 25 -12.99 0.49 11.25
N GLN A 26 -13.25 0.52 9.94
CA GLN A 26 -12.51 -0.31 8.98
C GLN A 26 -11.04 0.08 8.90
N LEU A 27 -10.73 1.38 8.85
CA LEU A 27 -9.34 1.87 8.84
C LEU A 27 -8.61 1.50 10.13
N ARG A 28 -9.28 1.60 11.29
CA ARG A 28 -8.72 1.16 12.57
C ARG A 28 -8.43 -0.33 12.59
N ALA A 29 -9.36 -1.15 12.08
CA ALA A 29 -9.12 -2.60 11.99
C ALA A 29 -7.90 -2.92 11.12
N VAL A 30 -7.76 -2.26 9.96
CA VAL A 30 -6.59 -2.44 9.09
C VAL A 30 -5.29 -2.00 9.79
N ALA A 31 -5.30 -0.85 10.46
CA ALA A 31 -4.14 -0.37 11.22
C ALA A 31 -3.74 -1.34 12.32
N ASN A 32 -4.69 -1.78 13.16
CA ASN A 32 -4.43 -2.74 14.23
C ASN A 32 -3.88 -4.07 13.71
N THR A 33 -4.40 -4.57 12.58
CA THR A 33 -3.87 -5.79 11.95
C THR A 33 -2.43 -5.61 11.47
N ARG A 34 -2.10 -4.44 10.90
CA ARG A 34 -0.73 -4.11 10.50
C ARG A 34 0.20 -4.03 11.70
N ASP A 35 -0.20 -3.34 12.76
CA ASP A 35 0.60 -3.19 13.98
C ASP A 35 0.87 -4.55 14.62
N GLN A 36 -0.16 -5.39 14.73
CA GLN A 36 -0.03 -6.74 15.27
C GLN A 36 0.87 -7.63 14.41
N HIS A 37 0.79 -7.50 13.08
CA HIS A 37 1.66 -8.23 12.18
C HIS A 37 3.12 -7.79 12.35
N LEU A 38 3.39 -6.48 12.35
CA LEU A 38 4.74 -5.93 12.54
C LEU A 38 5.33 -6.34 13.89
N HIS A 39 4.53 -6.32 14.97
CA HIS A 39 4.96 -6.77 16.28
C HIS A 39 5.35 -8.26 16.28
N ARG A 40 4.54 -9.12 15.66
CA ARG A 40 4.85 -10.56 15.56
C ARG A 40 6.09 -10.83 14.70
N VAL A 41 6.22 -10.14 13.57
CA VAL A 41 7.36 -10.31 12.65
C VAL A 41 8.65 -9.83 13.31
N SER A 42 8.66 -8.64 13.89
CA SER A 42 9.84 -8.11 14.61
C SER A 42 10.24 -9.00 15.78
N ALA A 43 9.28 -9.47 16.59
CA ALA A 43 9.55 -10.40 17.68
C ALA A 43 10.08 -11.76 17.18
N ARG A 44 9.66 -12.23 15.99
CA ARG A 44 10.22 -13.43 15.37
C ARG A 44 11.67 -13.19 14.94
N LEU A 45 11.92 -12.14 14.18
CA LEU A 45 13.26 -11.80 13.68
C LEU A 45 14.27 -11.64 14.81
N ALA A 46 13.89 -10.95 15.90
CA ALA A 46 14.76 -10.73 17.05
C ALA A 46 15.06 -12.02 17.85
N ARG A 47 14.17 -13.02 17.82
CA ARG A 47 14.40 -14.30 18.49
C ARG A 47 15.22 -15.27 17.66
N GLU A 48 15.01 -15.29 16.35
CA GLU A 48 15.60 -16.28 15.45
C GLU A 48 16.95 -15.83 14.86
N HIS A 49 17.24 -14.52 14.84
CA HIS A 49 18.43 -13.97 14.20
C HIS A 49 19.19 -13.04 15.15
N ALA A 50 20.50 -13.26 15.25
CA ALA A 50 21.41 -12.40 16.01
C ALA A 50 21.77 -11.09 15.28
N LEU A 51 21.65 -11.07 13.95
CA LEU A 51 21.92 -9.91 13.10
C LEU A 51 20.88 -9.83 12.00
N VAL A 52 20.30 -8.64 11.82
CA VAL A 52 19.39 -8.32 10.72
C VAL A 52 19.98 -7.15 9.95
N VAL A 53 20.20 -7.33 8.65
CA VAL A 53 20.72 -6.29 7.75
C VAL A 53 19.60 -5.85 6.81
N LEU A 54 19.46 -4.54 6.61
CA LEU A 54 18.49 -3.95 5.70
C LEU A 54 19.21 -3.36 4.50
N GLU A 55 18.78 -3.74 3.30
CA GLU A 55 19.27 -3.16 2.06
C GLU A 55 18.55 -1.84 1.77
N ASP A 56 19.31 -0.75 1.57
CA ASP A 56 18.76 0.52 1.11
C ASP A 56 18.57 0.49 -0.42
N LEU A 57 17.51 -0.20 -0.85
CA LEU A 57 17.15 -0.28 -2.25
C LEU A 57 16.57 1.05 -2.73
N ARG A 58 17.10 1.56 -3.86
CA ARG A 58 16.57 2.76 -4.54
C ARG A 58 15.27 2.44 -5.27
N ILE A 59 14.18 2.23 -4.53
CA ILE A 59 12.87 1.79 -5.05
C ILE A 59 12.36 2.69 -6.18
N ARG A 60 12.58 4.01 -6.11
CA ARG A 60 12.20 4.95 -7.18
C ARG A 60 12.85 4.60 -8.53
N ASN A 61 14.11 4.18 -8.52
CA ASN A 61 14.80 3.76 -9.73
C ASN A 61 14.29 2.40 -10.21
N MET A 62 14.04 1.48 -9.27
CA MET A 62 13.52 0.15 -9.57
C MET A 62 12.10 0.19 -10.14
N THR A 63 11.30 1.19 -9.81
CA THR A 63 9.90 1.35 -10.25
C THR A 63 9.72 2.32 -11.42
N ARG A 64 10.82 2.80 -12.01
CA ARG A 64 10.79 3.67 -13.19
C ARG A 64 10.07 2.96 -14.35
N SER A 65 9.30 3.72 -15.10
CA SER A 65 8.67 3.24 -16.34
C SER A 65 9.74 2.98 -17.40
N ILE A 66 9.54 1.91 -18.16
CA ILE A 66 10.37 1.57 -19.32
C ILE A 66 9.61 1.75 -20.63
N ALA A 67 8.52 2.51 -20.63
CA ALA A 67 7.62 2.65 -21.79
C ALA A 67 8.29 3.25 -23.05
N GLY A 68 9.43 3.91 -22.91
CA GLY A 68 10.09 4.61 -24.02
C GLY A 68 9.33 5.86 -24.46
N THR A 69 9.64 6.34 -25.66
CA THR A 69 8.93 7.45 -26.33
C THR A 69 8.01 6.91 -27.43
N VAL A 70 7.37 7.81 -28.19
CA VAL A 70 6.58 7.42 -29.36
C VAL A 70 7.50 6.97 -30.50
N GLU A 71 8.66 7.63 -30.69
CA GLU A 71 9.62 7.23 -31.72
C GLU A 71 10.39 5.96 -31.37
N GLU A 72 10.74 5.77 -30.09
CA GLU A 72 11.39 4.56 -29.57
C GLU A 72 10.57 3.94 -28.44
N PRO A 73 9.56 3.12 -28.77
CA PRO A 73 8.74 2.45 -27.79
C PRO A 73 9.55 1.38 -27.05
N GLY A 74 9.39 1.34 -25.74
CA GLY A 74 10.04 0.35 -24.90
C GLY A 74 9.44 -1.04 -25.03
N THR A 75 10.24 -2.05 -24.72
CA THR A 75 9.81 -3.46 -24.69
C THR A 75 9.49 -3.91 -23.26
N HIS A 76 8.74 -5.00 -23.13
CA HIS A 76 8.36 -5.61 -21.83
C HIS A 76 7.66 -4.66 -20.83
N VAL A 77 7.03 -3.60 -21.33
CA VAL A 77 6.39 -2.55 -20.51
C VAL A 77 5.27 -3.12 -19.63
N ALA A 78 4.48 -4.04 -20.15
CA ALA A 78 3.37 -4.66 -19.41
C ALA A 78 3.88 -5.49 -18.22
N GLN A 79 4.94 -6.28 -18.43
CA GLN A 79 5.60 -7.08 -17.40
C GLN A 79 6.20 -6.16 -16.33
N LYS A 80 6.96 -5.14 -16.74
CA LYS A 80 7.56 -4.17 -15.81
C LYS A 80 6.50 -3.41 -15.02
N ARG A 81 5.40 -3.01 -15.65
CA ARG A 81 4.26 -2.37 -14.96
C ARG A 81 3.65 -3.27 -13.89
N GLY A 82 3.52 -4.57 -14.17
CA GLY A 82 3.05 -5.56 -13.21
C GLY A 82 3.98 -5.64 -11.99
N LEU A 83 5.28 -5.78 -12.24
CA LEU A 83 6.32 -5.80 -11.20
C LEU A 83 6.35 -4.49 -10.39
N ASN A 84 6.26 -3.33 -11.05
CA ASN A 84 6.26 -2.04 -10.37
C ASN A 84 5.05 -1.93 -9.44
N ARG A 85 3.88 -2.44 -9.84
CA ARG A 85 2.69 -2.45 -8.97
C ARG A 85 2.90 -3.31 -7.73
N SER A 86 3.50 -4.50 -7.85
CA SER A 86 3.76 -5.34 -6.67
C SER A 86 4.81 -4.74 -5.74
N ILE A 87 5.86 -4.11 -6.28
CA ILE A 87 6.86 -3.41 -5.46
C ILE A 87 6.23 -2.24 -4.70
N LEU A 88 5.33 -1.48 -5.34
CA LEU A 88 4.68 -0.33 -4.71
C LEU A 88 3.56 -0.72 -3.73
N ASP A 89 2.97 -1.89 -3.87
CA ASP A 89 1.95 -2.40 -2.94
C ASP A 89 2.57 -2.99 -1.65
N ALA A 90 3.85 -3.33 -1.69
CA ALA A 90 4.60 -3.85 -0.56
C ALA A 90 5.04 -2.77 0.46
N GLY A 91 4.94 -1.48 0.11
CA GLY A 91 5.23 -0.33 0.99
C GLY A 91 3.98 0.38 1.49
#